data_AF-A0A356B0X4-F1
#
_entry.id   AF-A0A356B0X4-F1
#
_cell.length_a   1.000
_cell.length_b   1.000
_cell.length_c   1.000
_cell.angle_alpha   90.00
_cell.angle_beta   90.00
_cell.angle_gamma   90.00
#
_symmetry.space_group_name_H-M   'P 1'
#
loop_
_entity.id
_entity.type
_entity.pdbx_description
1 polymer ?
#
loop_
_entity_poly.entity_id
_entity_poly.type
_entity_poly.pdbx_seq_one_letter_code
_entity_poly.pdbx_strand_id
1 'polypeptide(L)'
;GYKRKNKNYIKISIIFLIFFLFIHNMALAEGAQWPLSAVGMTEEYDGSGVMIAVIDTGISTKHLDVDQVHEGKNYVFPDDDTQDLVGHGTHIAGIILGSQSMGIQGIAPKATLVPLVYYSRYVSGVPKNGGVAAICEAIYDAVNVYECHVIVLSSGIPYDDVLLKEAVAYAEVHHCLIVSAVGNDNITEPDNIYYPAAYDSVIGVGAAGEDGLATLISQRNSTVNLLAPGANIPAVTNSNGEKPKLINGSSFSAAYVAGAAALL
;
A
#
# COMPACT_ATOMS: atom_id res chain seq x y z
N GLY A 1 12.03 -27.82 5.65
CA GLY A 1 11.88 -28.30 4.27
C GLY A 1 10.47 -28.04 3.73
N TYR A 2 9.45 -28.71 4.26
CA TYR A 2 8.09 -28.72 3.71
C TYR A 2 7.31 -27.40 3.89
N LYS A 3 7.36 -26.77 5.08
CA LYS A 3 6.70 -25.47 5.35
C LYS A 3 7.22 -24.32 4.47
N ARG A 4 8.51 -24.29 4.13
CA ARG A 4 9.11 -23.23 3.29
C ARG A 4 8.69 -23.34 1.82
N LYS A 5 8.38 -24.55 1.33
CA LYS A 5 7.83 -24.77 -0.02
C LYS A 5 6.40 -24.24 -0.12
N ASN A 6 5.51 -24.56 0.82
CA ASN A 6 4.11 -24.08 0.81
C ASN A 6 3.96 -22.55 0.87
N LYS A 7 4.84 -21.86 1.61
CA LYS A 7 4.84 -20.39 1.71
C LYS A 7 5.14 -19.71 0.38
N ASN A 8 6.15 -20.19 -0.34
CA ASN A 8 6.44 -19.71 -1.68
C ASN A 8 5.28 -20.00 -2.65
N TYR A 9 4.57 -21.12 -2.51
CA TYR A 9 3.41 -21.41 -3.36
C TYR A 9 2.28 -20.40 -3.17
N ILE A 10 1.91 -20.02 -1.95
CA ILE A 10 0.83 -19.03 -1.72
C ILE A 10 1.22 -17.66 -2.31
N LYS A 11 2.43 -17.17 -2.02
CA LYS A 11 2.93 -15.91 -2.59
C LYS A 11 2.97 -15.96 -4.12
N ILE A 12 3.48 -17.04 -4.70
CA ILE A 12 3.52 -17.23 -6.15
C ILE A 12 2.10 -17.31 -6.73
N SER A 13 1.16 -17.99 -6.06
CA SER A 13 -0.24 -18.09 -6.48
C SER A 13 -0.95 -16.73 -6.44
N ILE A 14 -0.75 -15.93 -5.38
CA ILE A 14 -1.30 -14.56 -5.29
C ILE A 14 -0.66 -13.67 -6.36
N ILE A 15 0.66 -13.69 -6.52
CA ILE A 15 1.33 -12.94 -7.59
C ILE A 15 0.81 -13.37 -8.96
N PHE A 16 0.61 -14.67 -9.18
CA PHE A 16 0.09 -15.19 -10.44
C PHE A 16 -1.38 -14.81 -10.66
N LEU A 17 -2.22 -14.80 -9.62
CA LEU A 17 -3.61 -14.33 -9.67
C LEU A 17 -3.69 -12.83 -9.94
N ILE A 18 -2.87 -12.02 -9.26
CA ILE A 18 -2.73 -10.58 -9.51
C ILE A 18 -2.26 -10.35 -10.94
N PHE A 19 -1.25 -11.08 -11.40
CA PHE A 19 -0.75 -11.01 -12.78
C PHE A 19 -1.81 -11.46 -13.81
N PHE A 20 -2.64 -12.45 -13.48
CA PHE A 20 -3.70 -12.94 -14.35
C PHE A 20 -4.86 -11.94 -14.45
N LEU A 21 -5.26 -11.32 -13.32
CA LEU A 21 -6.16 -10.16 -13.29
C LEU A 21 -5.63 -9.04 -14.18
N PHE A 22 -4.33 -8.74 -14.09
CA PHE A 22 -3.70 -7.67 -14.88
C PHE A 22 -3.73 -7.98 -16.39
N ILE A 23 -3.51 -9.22 -16.82
CA ILE A 23 -3.46 -9.60 -18.26
C ILE A 23 -4.85 -9.76 -18.89
N HIS A 24 -5.79 -10.43 -18.23
CA HIS A 24 -7.07 -10.78 -18.87
C HIS A 24 -7.97 -9.57 -19.14
N ASN A 25 -7.73 -8.47 -18.44
CA ASN A 25 -8.65 -7.34 -18.41
C ASN A 25 -8.10 -6.07 -19.09
N MET A 26 -6.87 -6.10 -19.62
CA MET A 26 -6.37 -5.03 -20.52
C MET A 26 -7.27 -4.86 -21.76
N ALA A 27 -7.98 -5.91 -22.18
CA ALA A 27 -8.87 -5.90 -23.33
C ALA A 27 -10.27 -5.30 -23.06
N LEU A 28 -10.63 -5.04 -21.79
CA LEU A 28 -11.97 -4.57 -21.40
C LEU A 28 -12.00 -3.10 -20.90
N ALA A 29 -10.84 -2.47 -20.74
CA ALA A 29 -10.70 -1.15 -20.11
C ALA A 29 -10.70 0.02 -21.12
N GLU A 30 -11.58 0.01 -22.14
CA GLU A 30 -11.78 1.18 -23.01
C GLU A 30 -12.44 2.32 -22.22
N GLY A 31 -11.67 3.38 -21.91
CA GLY A 31 -12.16 4.60 -21.23
C GLY A 31 -11.81 4.72 -19.73
N ALA A 32 -11.20 3.70 -19.12
CA ALA A 32 -10.69 3.78 -17.75
C ALA A 32 -9.40 4.63 -17.66
N GLN A 33 -9.10 5.18 -16.48
CA GLN A 33 -7.80 5.82 -16.24
C GLN A 33 -6.68 4.78 -16.45
N TRP A 34 -5.59 5.17 -17.11
CA TRP A 34 -4.53 4.22 -17.49
C TRP A 34 -4.01 3.32 -16.35
N PRO A 35 -3.91 3.76 -15.07
CA PRO A 35 -3.44 2.88 -14.01
C PRO A 35 -4.41 1.72 -13.75
N LEU A 36 -5.72 1.96 -13.94
CA LEU A 36 -6.79 0.97 -13.77
C LEU A 36 -6.80 -0.01 -14.93
N SER A 37 -6.55 0.47 -16.15
CA SER A 37 -6.34 -0.39 -17.31
C SER A 37 -5.11 -1.28 -17.13
N ALA A 38 -4.04 -0.76 -16.54
CA ALA A 38 -2.79 -1.51 -16.30
C ALA A 38 -2.95 -2.64 -15.25
N VAL A 39 -3.86 -2.47 -14.28
CA VAL A 39 -4.18 -3.51 -13.30
C VAL A 39 -5.36 -4.39 -13.69
N GLY A 40 -5.92 -4.21 -14.89
CA GLY A 40 -6.97 -5.08 -15.38
C GLY A 40 -8.19 -5.18 -14.46
N MET A 41 -8.72 -4.05 -14.00
CA MET A 41 -9.94 -4.06 -13.20
C MET A 41 -11.17 -4.51 -14.00
N THR A 42 -12.06 -5.26 -13.34
CA THR A 42 -13.43 -5.56 -13.81
C THR A 42 -14.42 -5.07 -12.76
N GLU A 43 -15.66 -4.77 -13.16
CA GLU A 43 -16.71 -4.34 -12.22
C GLU A 43 -17.30 -5.49 -11.37
N GLU A 44 -16.78 -6.72 -11.47
CA GLU A 44 -17.35 -7.89 -10.79
C GLU A 44 -16.99 -7.96 -9.30
N TYR A 45 -15.82 -7.42 -8.91
CA TYR A 45 -15.34 -7.40 -7.53
C TYR A 45 -14.94 -5.97 -7.15
N ASP A 46 -15.38 -5.51 -5.98
CA ASP A 46 -15.19 -4.13 -5.51
C ASP A 46 -14.45 -4.04 -4.16
N GLY A 47 -14.04 -5.18 -3.58
CA GLY A 47 -13.37 -5.27 -2.29
C GLY A 47 -14.29 -5.33 -1.07
N SER A 48 -15.61 -5.44 -1.27
CA SER A 48 -16.58 -5.58 -0.19
C SER A 48 -16.19 -6.65 0.83
N GLY A 49 -16.16 -6.28 2.10
CA GLY A 49 -15.84 -7.19 3.22
C GLY A 49 -14.34 -7.38 3.47
N VAL A 50 -13.46 -6.80 2.65
CA VAL A 50 -12.01 -6.85 2.87
C VAL A 50 -11.55 -5.64 3.66
N MET A 51 -10.84 -5.92 4.77
CA MET A 51 -10.17 -4.91 5.59
C MET A 51 -8.69 -4.79 5.24
N ILE A 52 -8.23 -3.56 5.00
CA ILE A 52 -6.85 -3.24 4.62
C ILE A 52 -6.27 -2.25 5.63
N ALA A 53 -5.22 -2.64 6.33
CA ALA A 53 -4.44 -1.73 7.18
C ALA A 53 -3.51 -0.87 6.32
N VAL A 54 -3.57 0.45 6.53
CA VAL A 54 -2.68 1.44 5.90
C VAL A 54 -1.70 1.93 6.97
N ILE A 55 -0.51 1.33 7.00
CA ILE A 55 0.57 1.72 7.92
C ILE A 55 1.32 2.91 7.29
N ASP A 56 0.84 4.12 7.57
CA ASP A 56 1.31 5.34 6.90
C ASP A 56 1.13 6.60 7.77
N THR A 57 0.78 7.74 7.16
CA THR A 57 0.65 9.04 7.83
C THR A 57 -0.75 9.38 8.36
N GLY A 58 -1.64 8.39 8.37
CA GLY A 58 -3.07 8.58 8.64
C GLY A 58 -3.88 8.72 7.35
N ILE A 59 -5.19 8.92 7.50
CA ILE A 59 -6.11 9.10 6.36
C ILE A 59 -7.00 10.30 6.64
N SER A 60 -7.05 11.25 5.70
CA SER A 60 -8.05 12.32 5.72
C SER A 60 -9.29 11.91 4.93
N THR A 61 -10.45 12.01 5.55
CA THR A 61 -11.74 11.62 4.95
C THR A 61 -12.43 12.75 4.18
N LYS A 62 -11.79 13.92 4.01
CA LYS A 62 -12.39 15.09 3.34
C LYS A 62 -12.92 14.80 1.92
N HIS A 63 -12.22 13.94 1.20
CA HIS A 63 -12.50 13.59 -0.19
C HIS A 63 -12.68 12.08 -0.38
N LEU A 64 -12.83 11.33 0.70
CA LEU A 64 -13.05 9.88 0.69
C LEU A 64 -14.40 9.59 1.32
N ASP A 65 -14.96 8.42 1.01
CA ASP A 65 -16.12 7.93 1.73
C ASP A 65 -15.71 7.59 3.18
N VAL A 66 -16.28 8.31 4.14
CA VAL A 66 -15.97 8.13 5.56
C VAL A 66 -16.40 6.74 6.05
N ASP A 67 -17.43 6.15 5.44
CA ASP A 67 -17.94 4.83 5.82
C ASP A 67 -16.98 3.71 5.40
N GLN A 68 -15.95 4.02 4.58
CA GLN A 68 -14.90 3.09 4.15
C GLN A 68 -13.58 3.30 4.90
N VAL A 69 -13.56 4.19 5.89
CA VAL A 69 -12.40 4.41 6.75
C VAL A 69 -12.79 4.07 8.19
N HIS A 70 -12.29 2.94 8.67
CA HIS A 70 -12.49 2.49 10.04
C HIS A 70 -11.72 3.38 11.03
N GLU A 71 -12.09 3.32 12.31
CA GLU A 71 -11.23 3.84 13.37
C GLU A 71 -9.88 3.09 13.37
N GLY A 72 -8.81 3.83 13.61
CA GLY A 72 -7.47 3.27 13.62
C GLY A 72 -6.71 3.69 14.88
N LYS A 73 -5.40 3.69 14.79
CA LYS A 73 -4.54 4.04 15.93
C LYS A 73 -3.36 4.89 15.50
N ASN A 74 -3.02 5.86 16.34
CA ASN A 74 -1.88 6.73 16.17
C ASN A 74 -0.74 6.32 17.11
N TYR A 75 0.33 5.75 16.56
CA TYR A 75 1.48 5.28 17.33
C TYR A 75 2.51 6.39 17.60
N VAL A 76 2.35 7.54 16.92
CA VAL A 76 3.25 8.69 17.01
C VAL A 76 2.77 9.68 18.09
N PHE A 77 1.47 9.87 18.16
CA PHE A 77 0.76 10.71 19.12
C PHE A 77 -0.46 9.93 19.65
N PRO A 78 -0.28 9.11 20.71
CA PRO A 78 -1.32 8.18 21.17
C PRO A 78 -2.65 8.79 21.61
N ASP A 79 -2.66 10.08 21.96
CA ASP A 79 -3.85 10.82 22.35
C ASP A 79 -4.55 11.52 21.17
N ASP A 80 -3.94 11.49 19.97
CA ASP A 80 -4.49 12.10 18.75
C ASP A 80 -5.27 11.09 17.92
N ASP A 81 -6.12 11.60 17.03
CA ASP A 81 -6.80 10.79 16.02
C ASP A 81 -5.85 10.32 14.89
N THR A 82 -6.43 9.69 13.87
CA THR A 82 -5.71 9.19 12.69
C THR A 82 -5.83 10.10 11.47
N GLN A 83 -6.18 11.37 11.66
CA GLN A 83 -6.26 12.32 10.55
C GLN A 83 -4.87 12.55 9.95
N ASP A 84 -4.82 12.57 8.63
CA ASP A 84 -3.57 12.71 7.91
C ASP A 84 -3.10 14.16 7.85
N LEU A 85 -2.09 14.48 8.66
CA LEU A 85 -1.46 15.79 8.65
C LEU A 85 -0.40 15.93 7.55
N VAL A 86 0.04 14.84 6.91
CA VAL A 86 1.15 14.84 5.93
C VAL A 86 0.64 14.74 4.49
N GLY A 87 -0.33 13.87 4.26
CA GLY A 87 -1.02 13.63 2.99
C GLY A 87 -0.65 12.31 2.32
N HIS A 88 0.43 11.63 2.74
CA HIS A 88 0.92 10.44 2.05
C HIS A 88 -0.04 9.25 2.19
N GLY A 89 -0.54 8.98 3.40
CA GLY A 89 -1.54 7.94 3.64
C GLY A 89 -2.87 8.23 2.96
N THR A 90 -3.28 9.49 2.86
CA THR A 90 -4.47 9.90 2.11
C THR A 90 -4.34 9.62 0.61
N HIS A 91 -3.15 9.84 0.03
CA HIS A 91 -2.93 9.47 -1.37
C HIS A 91 -3.08 7.96 -1.59
N ILE A 92 -2.53 7.14 -0.69
CA ILE A 92 -2.65 5.67 -0.72
C ILE A 92 -4.12 5.25 -0.62
N ALA A 93 -4.84 5.81 0.36
CA ALA A 93 -6.25 5.53 0.56
C ALA A 93 -7.09 5.89 -0.68
N GLY A 94 -6.78 7.02 -1.32
CA GLY A 94 -7.44 7.46 -2.55
C GLY A 94 -7.18 6.56 -3.76
N ILE A 95 -6.02 5.92 -3.86
CA ILE A 95 -5.76 4.92 -4.91
C ILE A 95 -6.65 3.69 -4.69
N ILE A 96 -6.79 3.25 -3.44
CA ILE A 96 -7.56 2.06 -3.12
C ILE A 96 -9.07 2.33 -3.21
N LEU A 97 -9.58 3.36 -2.55
CA LEU A 97 -11.03 3.63 -2.46
C LEU A 97 -11.57 4.50 -3.60
N GLY A 98 -10.72 5.33 -4.20
CA GLY A 98 -11.16 6.37 -5.14
C GLY A 98 -11.73 7.61 -4.44
N SER A 99 -12.14 8.58 -5.24
CA SER A 99 -12.82 9.79 -4.80
C SER A 99 -13.75 10.32 -5.89
N GLN A 100 -15.05 10.34 -5.59
CA GLN A 100 -16.05 10.91 -6.50
C GLN A 100 -15.81 12.42 -6.70
N SER A 101 -15.52 13.16 -5.62
CA SER A 101 -15.32 14.62 -5.67
C SER A 101 -14.11 15.03 -6.53
N MET A 102 -13.12 14.15 -6.66
CA MET A 102 -11.90 14.41 -7.44
C MET A 102 -11.86 13.64 -8.77
N GLY A 103 -12.92 12.90 -9.11
CA GLY A 103 -12.98 12.09 -10.33
C GLY A 103 -11.93 10.98 -10.38
N ILE A 104 -11.55 10.42 -9.22
CA ILE A 104 -10.58 9.32 -9.11
C ILE A 104 -11.36 8.03 -8.89
N GLN A 105 -11.15 7.02 -9.73
CA GLN A 105 -11.71 5.70 -9.53
C GLN A 105 -10.72 4.85 -8.73
N GLY A 106 -11.23 4.19 -7.68
CA GLY A 106 -10.44 3.34 -6.80
C GLY A 106 -10.32 1.90 -7.31
N ILE A 107 -9.33 1.18 -6.79
CA ILE A 107 -9.11 -0.24 -7.08
C ILE A 107 -10.10 -1.14 -6.35
N ALA A 108 -10.36 -0.86 -5.09
CA ALA A 108 -11.26 -1.61 -4.24
C ALA A 108 -12.18 -0.62 -3.52
N PRO A 109 -13.12 0.01 -4.25
CA PRO A 109 -13.93 1.12 -3.74
C PRO A 109 -14.88 0.72 -2.60
N LYS A 110 -15.07 -0.58 -2.35
CA LYS A 110 -15.85 -1.13 -1.24
C LYS A 110 -15.03 -1.82 -0.15
N ALA A 111 -13.70 -1.75 -0.22
CA ALA A 111 -12.84 -2.19 0.87
C ALA A 111 -12.95 -1.23 2.07
N THR A 112 -12.65 -1.72 3.27
CA THR A 112 -12.55 -0.90 4.48
C THR A 112 -11.08 -0.67 4.82
N LEU A 113 -10.66 0.59 4.94
CA LEU A 113 -9.30 0.95 5.32
C LEU A 113 -9.18 1.21 6.81
N VAL A 114 -8.10 0.72 7.42
CA VAL A 114 -7.75 0.97 8.82
C VAL A 114 -6.48 1.84 8.87
N PRO A 115 -6.55 3.11 9.28
CA PRO A 115 -5.39 3.99 9.32
C PRO A 115 -4.51 3.69 10.55
N LEU A 116 -3.27 3.26 10.33
CA LEU A 116 -2.31 2.95 11.39
C LEU A 116 -1.12 3.92 11.28
N VAL A 117 -1.10 4.96 12.12
CA VAL A 117 -0.20 6.10 11.94
C VAL A 117 1.15 5.85 12.60
N TYR A 118 2.18 5.58 11.79
CA TYR A 118 3.56 5.41 12.28
C TYR A 118 4.45 6.63 11.98
N TYR A 119 4.00 7.55 11.10
CA TYR A 119 4.70 8.79 10.78
C TYR A 119 3.71 9.95 10.76
N SER A 120 4.04 11.06 11.42
CA SER A 120 3.19 12.26 11.41
C SER A 120 4.06 13.51 11.56
N ARG A 121 3.45 14.63 11.95
CA ARG A 121 4.17 15.87 12.26
C ARG A 121 3.49 16.59 13.42
N TYR A 122 4.28 17.33 14.19
CA TYR A 122 3.75 18.29 15.15
C TYR A 122 2.95 19.40 14.44
N VAL A 123 2.10 20.12 15.17
CA VAL A 123 1.39 21.31 14.65
C VAL A 123 2.37 22.37 14.08
N SER A 124 3.60 22.41 14.59
CA SER A 124 4.68 23.26 14.05
C SER A 124 5.17 22.85 12.66
N GLY A 125 4.74 21.70 12.13
CA GLY A 125 5.18 21.12 10.86
C GLY A 125 6.39 20.20 10.97
N VAL A 126 7.02 20.09 12.16
CA VAL A 126 8.19 19.23 12.37
C VAL A 126 7.78 17.75 12.27
N PRO A 127 8.43 16.93 11.43
CA PRO A 127 8.10 15.52 11.29
C PRO A 127 8.41 14.73 12.56
N LYS A 128 7.63 13.68 12.82
CA LYS A 128 7.85 12.71 13.88
C LYS A 128 7.61 11.30 13.35
N ASN A 129 8.60 10.43 13.53
CA ASN A 129 8.58 9.04 13.09
C ASN A 129 8.54 8.14 14.33
N GLY A 130 7.59 7.22 14.40
CA GLY A 130 7.46 6.21 15.45
C GLY A 130 8.49 5.08 15.35
N GLY A 131 9.20 4.99 14.22
CA GLY A 131 10.27 4.04 13.98
C GLY A 131 9.77 2.60 13.84
N VAL A 132 10.73 1.67 13.92
CA VAL A 132 10.46 0.23 13.74
C VAL A 132 9.48 -0.31 14.80
N ALA A 133 9.55 0.20 16.03
CA ALA A 133 8.65 -0.22 17.10
C ALA A 133 7.18 0.06 16.76
N ALA A 134 6.88 1.28 16.28
CA ALA A 134 5.53 1.65 15.85
C ALA A 134 5.06 0.80 14.66
N ILE A 135 5.93 0.51 13.70
CA ILE A 135 5.60 -0.37 12.57
C ILE A 135 5.28 -1.79 13.05
N CYS A 136 6.08 -2.35 13.96
CA CYS A 136 5.85 -3.69 14.49
C CYS A 136 4.52 -3.77 15.25
N GLU A 137 4.25 -2.80 16.12
CA GLU A 137 2.99 -2.72 16.86
C GLU A 137 1.80 -2.59 15.91
N ALA A 138 1.90 -1.74 14.88
CA ALA A 138 0.88 -1.60 13.85
C ALA A 138 0.61 -2.90 13.08
N ILE A 139 1.64 -3.70 12.78
CA ILE A 139 1.45 -5.01 12.16
C ILE A 139 0.71 -5.96 13.10
N TYR A 140 1.05 -5.99 14.40
CA TYR A 140 0.33 -6.82 15.37
C TYR A 140 -1.13 -6.39 15.56
N ASP A 141 -1.39 -5.09 15.67
CA ASP A 141 -2.74 -4.56 15.86
C ASP A 141 -3.58 -4.76 14.59
N ALA A 142 -3.00 -4.59 13.39
CA ALA A 142 -3.67 -4.91 12.13
C ALA A 142 -4.22 -6.35 12.14
N VAL A 143 -3.47 -7.30 12.67
CA VAL A 143 -3.88 -8.71 12.75
C VAL A 143 -4.84 -8.97 13.91
N ASN A 144 -4.51 -8.51 15.11
CA ASN A 144 -5.18 -8.95 16.35
C ASN A 144 -6.37 -8.09 16.77
N VAL A 145 -6.33 -6.79 16.46
CA VAL A 145 -7.33 -5.81 16.89
C VAL A 145 -8.31 -5.55 15.77
N TYR A 146 -7.79 -5.39 14.55
CA TYR A 146 -8.58 -5.00 13.39
C TYR A 146 -8.88 -6.16 12.43
N GLU A 147 -8.28 -7.34 12.65
CA GLU A 147 -8.51 -8.53 11.83
C GLU A 147 -8.35 -8.26 10.32
N CYS A 148 -7.37 -7.41 9.96
CA CYS A 148 -7.11 -7.03 8.58
C CYS A 148 -6.65 -8.21 7.74
N HIS A 149 -7.06 -8.21 6.48
CA HIS A 149 -6.70 -9.23 5.49
C HIS A 149 -5.42 -8.84 4.74
N VAL A 150 -5.24 -7.53 4.53
CA VAL A 150 -4.10 -6.95 3.82
C VAL A 150 -3.50 -5.82 4.65
N ILE A 151 -2.18 -5.70 4.64
CA ILE A 151 -1.42 -4.56 5.15
C ILE A 151 -0.68 -3.95 3.96
N VAL A 152 -0.89 -2.66 3.72
CA VAL A 152 -0.04 -1.87 2.84
C VAL A 152 0.94 -1.05 3.68
N LEU A 153 2.23 -1.21 3.39
CA LEU A 153 3.31 -0.51 4.08
C LEU A 153 4.20 0.19 3.06
N SER A 154 4.02 1.51 2.96
CA SER A 154 4.59 2.32 1.88
C SER A 154 5.86 3.06 2.28
N SER A 155 6.68 2.40 3.10
CA SER A 155 7.95 2.87 3.67
C SER A 155 8.86 1.68 3.98
N GLY A 156 10.10 1.94 4.39
CA GLY A 156 10.99 0.87 4.81
C GLY A 156 12.28 1.36 5.45
N ILE A 157 13.02 0.41 6.03
CA ILE A 157 14.34 0.63 6.62
C ILE A 157 15.41 -0.07 5.76
N PRO A 158 16.62 0.49 5.61
CA PRO A 158 17.66 -0.08 4.75
C PRO A 158 18.49 -1.18 5.45
N TYR A 159 17.94 -1.86 6.45
CA TYR A 159 18.62 -2.91 7.22
C TYR A 159 17.63 -3.99 7.70
N ASP A 160 18.09 -5.25 7.82
CA ASP A 160 17.30 -6.35 8.41
C ASP A 160 17.15 -6.10 9.91
N ASP A 161 15.91 -6.13 10.39
CA ASP A 161 15.57 -5.91 11.80
C ASP A 161 14.79 -7.10 12.34
N VAL A 162 15.30 -7.69 13.43
CA VAL A 162 14.74 -8.92 14.00
C VAL A 162 13.29 -8.73 14.45
N LEU A 163 12.93 -7.59 15.03
CA LEU A 163 11.57 -7.36 15.52
C LEU A 163 10.60 -7.17 14.35
N LEU A 164 11.02 -6.43 13.32
CA LEU A 164 10.22 -6.28 12.11
C LEU A 164 10.01 -7.61 11.39
N LYS A 165 11.05 -8.45 11.32
CA LYS A 165 10.98 -9.79 10.74
C LYS A 165 10.02 -10.71 11.50
N GLU A 166 10.01 -10.63 12.83
CA GLU A 166 9.08 -11.37 13.68
C GLU A 166 7.64 -10.91 13.47
N ALA A 167 7.39 -9.60 13.42
CA ALA A 167 6.05 -9.05 13.16
C ALA A 167 5.54 -9.46 11.76
N VAL A 168 6.39 -9.42 10.74
CA VAL A 168 6.06 -9.88 9.38
C VAL A 168 5.77 -11.38 9.34
N ALA A 169 6.56 -12.19 10.06
CA ALA A 169 6.32 -13.62 10.16
C ALA A 169 5.00 -13.93 10.93
N TYR A 170 4.65 -13.10 11.90
CA TYR A 170 3.39 -13.20 12.63
C TYR A 170 2.19 -12.96 11.71
N ALA A 171 2.20 -11.87 10.94
CA ALA A 171 1.14 -11.58 9.95
C ALA A 171 0.98 -12.72 8.94
N GLU A 172 2.10 -13.27 8.45
CA GLU A 172 2.08 -14.40 7.52
C GLU A 172 1.40 -15.65 8.11
N VAL A 173 1.70 -15.99 9.37
CA VAL A 173 1.10 -17.17 10.04
C VAL A 173 -0.40 -16.98 10.30
N HIS A 174 -0.86 -15.73 10.40
CA HIS A 174 -2.27 -15.38 10.57
C HIS A 174 -2.96 -15.03 9.25
N HIS A 175 -2.35 -15.36 8.11
CA HIS A 175 -2.92 -15.16 6.78
C HIS A 175 -3.23 -13.69 6.43
N CYS A 176 -2.54 -12.74 7.06
CA CYS A 176 -2.59 -11.33 6.69
C CYS A 176 -1.48 -11.01 5.68
N LEU A 177 -1.87 -10.63 4.46
CA LEU A 177 -0.94 -10.34 3.38
C LEU A 177 -0.25 -8.98 3.60
N ILE A 178 1.07 -8.94 3.54
CA ILE A 178 1.81 -7.67 3.54
C ILE A 178 2.26 -7.32 2.11
N VAL A 179 1.89 -6.12 1.66
CA VAL A 179 2.34 -5.49 0.43
C VAL A 179 3.20 -4.27 0.78
N SER A 180 4.42 -4.20 0.25
CA SER A 180 5.37 -3.16 0.62
C SER A 180 6.03 -2.52 -0.59
N ALA A 181 6.28 -1.22 -0.50
CA ALA A 181 7.11 -0.50 -1.46
C ALA A 181 8.57 -0.96 -1.39
N VAL A 182 9.25 -1.07 -2.54
CA VAL A 182 10.67 -1.51 -2.61
C VAL A 182 11.68 -0.38 -2.43
N GLY A 183 11.24 0.88 -2.40
CA GLY A 183 12.09 2.06 -2.25
C GLY A 183 12.24 2.88 -3.53
N ASN A 184 12.64 4.14 -3.37
CA ASN A 184 12.67 5.16 -4.42
C ASN A 184 14.06 5.81 -4.61
N ASP A 185 15.11 5.16 -4.12
CA ASP A 185 16.45 5.76 -4.06
C ASP A 185 17.38 5.25 -5.16
N ASN A 186 16.86 4.67 -6.24
CA ASN A 186 17.70 3.93 -7.20
C ASN A 186 18.73 4.82 -7.91
N ILE A 187 18.50 6.13 -7.96
CA ILE A 187 19.44 7.09 -8.52
C ILE A 187 20.63 7.35 -7.58
N THR A 188 20.39 7.35 -6.26
CA THR A 188 21.37 7.74 -5.25
C THR A 188 21.96 6.56 -4.49
N GLU A 189 21.15 5.56 -4.19
CA GLU A 189 21.45 4.36 -3.40
C GLU A 189 20.90 3.08 -4.09
N PRO A 190 21.38 2.74 -5.30
CA PRO A 190 20.86 1.61 -6.08
C PRO A 190 20.99 0.25 -5.39
N ASP A 191 21.99 0.10 -4.52
CA ASP A 191 22.28 -1.14 -3.81
C ASP A 191 21.47 -1.31 -2.52
N ASN A 192 20.69 -0.29 -2.11
CA ASN A 192 19.87 -0.39 -0.90
C ASN A 192 18.78 -1.45 -1.04
N ILE A 193 18.63 -2.22 0.03
CA ILE A 193 17.57 -3.21 0.20
C ILE A 193 16.68 -2.73 1.34
N TYR A 194 15.41 -2.48 1.03
CA TYR A 194 14.44 -1.98 2.01
C TYR A 194 13.60 -3.11 2.61
N TYR A 195 13.42 -3.05 3.93
CA TYR A 195 12.56 -3.94 4.70
C TYR A 195 11.31 -3.17 5.14
N PRO A 196 10.11 -3.80 5.10
CA PRO A 196 9.89 -5.24 5.05
C PRO A 196 9.82 -5.86 3.64
N ALA A 197 9.87 -5.08 2.56
CA ALA A 197 9.76 -5.58 1.17
C ALA A 197 10.73 -6.72 0.83
N ALA A 198 11.89 -6.75 1.48
CA ALA A 198 12.91 -7.78 1.33
C ALA A 198 12.63 -9.11 2.04
N TYR A 199 11.62 -9.21 2.89
CA TYR A 199 11.27 -10.48 3.53
C TYR A 199 10.51 -11.42 2.58
N ASP A 200 10.84 -12.71 2.65
CA ASP A 200 10.31 -13.75 1.74
C ASP A 200 8.78 -13.71 1.60
N SER A 201 8.03 -13.48 2.69
CA SER A 201 6.57 -13.48 2.73
C SER A 201 5.90 -12.19 2.28
N VAL A 202 6.67 -11.11 2.07
CA VAL A 202 6.15 -9.78 1.71
C VAL A 202 6.14 -9.62 0.20
N ILE A 203 5.07 -9.06 -0.37
CA ILE A 203 5.05 -8.67 -1.78
C ILE A 203 5.72 -7.31 -1.93
N GLY A 204 6.96 -7.32 -2.43
CA GLY A 204 7.72 -6.11 -2.77
C GLY A 204 7.29 -5.56 -4.14
N VAL A 205 6.80 -4.32 -4.17
CA VAL A 205 6.28 -3.66 -5.37
C VAL A 205 7.16 -2.49 -5.80
N GLY A 206 7.63 -2.53 -7.05
CA GLY A 206 8.33 -1.42 -7.72
C GLY A 206 7.40 -0.51 -8.51
N ALA A 207 7.89 0.69 -8.82
CA ALA A 207 7.12 1.69 -9.57
C ALA A 207 7.40 1.62 -11.06
N ALA A 208 6.34 1.46 -11.85
CA ALA A 208 6.35 1.57 -13.31
C ALA A 208 5.72 2.87 -13.82
N GLY A 209 6.20 3.33 -14.97
CA GLY A 209 5.56 4.39 -15.76
C GLY A 209 4.46 3.85 -16.69
N GLU A 210 3.84 4.77 -17.42
CA GLU A 210 2.82 4.47 -18.45
C GLU A 210 3.34 3.55 -19.57
N ASP A 211 4.66 3.54 -19.80
CA ASP A 211 5.34 2.66 -20.75
C ASP A 211 5.52 1.22 -20.24
N GLY A 212 5.06 0.93 -19.01
CA GLY A 212 5.23 -0.36 -18.35
C GLY A 212 6.65 -0.62 -17.85
N LEU A 213 7.57 0.34 -17.99
CA LEU A 213 8.96 0.20 -17.55
C LEU A 213 9.13 0.73 -16.13
N ALA A 214 10.06 0.13 -15.39
CA ALA A 214 10.44 0.63 -14.07
C ALA A 214 10.92 2.08 -14.16
N THR A 215 10.34 2.95 -13.33
CA THR A 215 10.75 4.35 -13.21
C THR A 215 12.22 4.48 -12.82
N LEU A 216 12.79 5.67 -13.04
CA LEU A 216 14.19 5.94 -12.68
C LEU A 216 14.47 5.79 -11.18
N ILE A 217 13.50 6.12 -10.34
CA ILE A 217 13.63 6.13 -8.88
C ILE A 217 13.40 4.76 -8.24
N SER A 218 12.63 3.86 -8.88
CA SER A 218 12.30 2.54 -8.29
C SER A 218 13.55 1.69 -8.10
N GLN A 219 13.73 1.11 -6.89
CA GLN A 219 14.79 0.13 -6.66
C GLN A 219 14.74 -1.03 -7.67
N ARG A 220 15.92 -1.54 -8.02
CA ARG A 220 16.12 -2.61 -9.00
C ARG A 220 17.01 -3.70 -8.41
N ASN A 221 16.42 -4.54 -7.58
CA ASN A 221 17.13 -5.63 -6.92
C ASN A 221 16.23 -6.88 -6.82
N SER A 222 16.76 -7.95 -6.22
CA SER A 222 16.07 -9.24 -6.12
C SER A 222 14.83 -9.24 -5.21
N THR A 223 14.54 -8.15 -4.49
CA THR A 223 13.37 -8.08 -3.61
C THR A 223 12.13 -7.54 -4.31
N VAL A 224 12.28 -7.02 -5.53
CA VAL A 224 11.15 -6.61 -6.38
C VAL A 224 10.44 -7.86 -6.90
N ASN A 225 9.17 -8.04 -6.51
CA ASN A 225 8.35 -9.15 -6.98
C ASN A 225 7.55 -8.80 -8.23
N LEU A 226 7.02 -7.59 -8.30
CA LEU A 226 6.32 -7.05 -9.46
C LEU A 226 6.43 -5.53 -9.54
N LEU A 227 6.04 -4.99 -10.70
CA LEU A 227 5.84 -3.56 -10.90
C LEU A 227 4.36 -3.25 -10.95
N ALA A 228 3.98 -2.06 -10.48
CA ALA A 228 2.64 -1.50 -10.64
C ALA A 228 2.75 0.01 -10.94
N PRO A 229 1.65 0.67 -11.38
CA PRO A 229 1.66 2.10 -11.67
C PRO A 229 2.25 2.92 -10.51
N GLY A 230 3.22 3.77 -10.81
CA GLY A 230 3.94 4.56 -9.80
C GLY A 230 4.52 5.87 -10.31
N ALA A 231 4.18 6.28 -11.54
CA ALA A 231 4.53 7.61 -12.08
C ALA A 231 3.28 8.36 -12.51
N ASN A 232 3.23 9.67 -12.26
CA ASN A 232 2.10 10.54 -12.63
C ASN A 232 0.73 10.00 -12.19
N ILE A 233 0.66 9.45 -10.98
CA ILE A 233 -0.57 8.88 -10.44
C ILE A 233 -1.46 10.02 -9.92
N PRO A 234 -2.72 10.14 -10.38
CA PRO A 234 -3.68 11.07 -9.80
C PRO A 234 -4.06 10.58 -8.39
N ALA A 235 -3.93 11.45 -7.40
CA ALA A 235 -4.20 11.05 -6.02
C ALA A 235 -5.01 12.08 -5.24
N VAL A 236 -5.76 11.53 -4.28
CA VAL A 236 -6.60 12.26 -3.34
C VAL A 236 -5.74 13.07 -2.38
N THR A 237 -6.07 14.34 -2.17
CA THR A 237 -5.33 15.21 -1.27
C THR A 237 -6.02 15.35 0.09
N ASN A 238 -5.26 15.65 1.14
CA ASN A 238 -5.79 16.03 2.47
C ASN A 238 -6.11 17.55 2.58
N SER A 239 -6.02 18.28 1.48
CA SER A 239 -6.36 19.70 1.41
C SER A 239 -7.89 19.89 1.27
N ASN A 240 -8.38 21.13 1.29
CA ASN A 240 -9.80 21.41 1.05
C ASN A 240 -10.12 21.56 -0.45
N GLY A 241 -9.11 21.49 -1.33
CA GLY A 241 -9.29 21.64 -2.77
C GLY A 241 -9.59 20.30 -3.44
N GLU A 242 -10.48 20.30 -4.42
CA GLU A 242 -10.94 19.10 -5.14
C GLU A 242 -10.07 18.73 -6.35
N LYS A 243 -8.86 19.29 -6.46
CA LYS A 243 -7.94 18.97 -7.55
C LYS A 243 -7.02 17.82 -7.15
N PRO A 244 -6.99 16.71 -7.92
CA PRO A 244 -5.98 15.67 -7.74
C PRO A 244 -4.57 16.22 -7.80
N LYS A 245 -3.66 15.59 -7.07
CA LYS A 245 -2.21 15.82 -7.19
C LYS A 245 -1.58 14.66 -7.94
N LEU A 246 -0.65 14.94 -8.84
CA LEU A 246 0.19 13.91 -9.45
C LEU A 246 1.32 13.54 -8.51
N ILE A 247 1.46 12.25 -8.23
CA ILE A 247 2.46 11.70 -7.32
C ILE A 247 3.25 10.56 -7.99
N ASN A 248 4.45 10.30 -7.45
CA ASN A 248 5.37 9.32 -7.98
C ASN A 248 6.02 8.53 -6.83
N GLY A 249 6.19 7.23 -7.00
CA GLY A 249 6.90 6.38 -6.05
C GLY A 249 6.30 4.97 -5.92
N SER A 250 7.14 4.03 -5.53
CA SER A 250 6.77 2.63 -5.24
C SER A 250 5.74 2.50 -4.12
N SER A 251 5.65 3.50 -3.22
CA SER A 251 4.59 3.67 -2.23
C SER A 251 3.19 3.59 -2.83
N PHE A 252 2.99 4.20 -4.00
CA PHE A 252 1.68 4.23 -4.67
C PHE A 252 1.43 2.95 -5.46
N SER A 253 2.50 2.38 -6.01
CA SER A 253 2.47 1.05 -6.64
C SER A 253 2.05 -0.04 -5.64
N ALA A 254 2.54 0.02 -4.41
CA ALA A 254 2.10 -0.86 -3.33
C ALA A 254 0.59 -0.72 -3.04
N ALA A 255 0.03 0.48 -3.12
CA ALA A 255 -1.40 0.72 -2.96
C ALA A 255 -2.24 0.05 -4.08
N TYR A 256 -1.79 0.12 -5.33
CA TYR A 256 -2.44 -0.60 -6.44
C TYR A 256 -2.48 -2.11 -6.20
N VAL A 257 -1.36 -2.69 -5.75
CA VAL A 257 -1.28 -4.13 -5.48
C VAL A 257 -2.09 -4.53 -4.27
N ALA A 258 -2.13 -3.71 -3.21
CA ALA A 258 -2.97 -3.95 -2.04
C ALA A 258 -4.46 -3.90 -2.39
N GLY A 259 -4.88 -2.92 -3.21
CA GLY A 259 -6.24 -2.85 -3.73
C GLY A 259 -6.58 -4.07 -4.59
N ALA A 260 -5.69 -4.48 -5.50
CA ALA A 260 -5.93 -5.65 -6.34
C ALA A 260 -6.02 -6.94 -5.52
N ALA A 261 -5.21 -7.06 -4.46
CA ALA A 261 -5.28 -8.19 -3.53
C ALA A 261 -6.63 -8.25 -2.78
N ALA A 262 -7.30 -7.11 -2.56
CA ALA A 262 -8.62 -7.06 -1.95
C ALA A 262 -9.77 -7.48 -2.89
N LEU A 263 -9.50 -7.64 -4.19
CA LEU A 263 -10.47 -8.14 -5.17
C LEU A 263 -10.45 -9.67 -5.32
N LEU A 264 -9.51 -10.35 -4.65
CA LEU A 264 -9.28 -11.81 -4.72
C LEU A 264 -9.95 -12.55 -3.56
#